data_AF-A0A1B0DQT7-F1
#
_entry.id   AF-A0A1B0DQT7-F1
#
_cell.length_a   1.000
_cell.length_b   1.000
_cell.length_c   1.000
_cell.angle_alpha   90.00
_cell.angle_beta   90.00
_cell.angle_gamma   90.00
#
_symmetry.space_group_name_H-M   'P 1'
#
loop_
_entity.id
_entity.type
_entity.pdbx_description
1 polymer ?
#
loop_
_entity_poly.entity_id
_entity_poly.type
_entity_poly.pdbx_seq_one_letter_code
_entity_poly.pdbx_strand_id
1 'polypeptide(L)'
;MAKEDEAEDEFGYTSYKLRKRYGALGTVIQHQLKKMEKGSMGISLAGHRDRNKMACFIAGINPKGLAAQSDLKVGDEILEVNGIVLHGRSHLNASAIIKSLPGPIVKFILLRKEKNLEDLAVRPVTQFPINLDTEAESIAASFKNARTLTMQKTGHSLGIMIIEGKHSDVGQGIFVSDIQEGSTAERAGLCVGDMILSVNSDSLLGCNYETAAGLLKKTEGLVTLKICNPNRKEDTKDTIVNDITRKSLERPRDDDGKQISQPVTPKSHKSAKDMAPEIQKEITANRESIIEINAEKKPLGIHVVGGCDTIVKNGAVIVQIYPSGAIAKDGRLRVFDQILEINGIKLTAEKSAEAIKKVLVAQYDKLTISIWRSDPIDTQSFDVDLIKKSGKDLGIQFSDHNGHGLVISSIVSNFFAIT
;
A
#
# COMPACT_ATOMS: atom_id res chain seq x y z
N MET A 1 -17.98 -42.22 18.38
CA MET A 1 -17.00 -42.83 17.45
C MET A 1 -17.15 -42.07 16.13
N ALA A 2 -16.19 -41.34 15.57
CA ALA A 2 -14.73 -41.42 15.61
C ALA A 2 -14.07 -40.18 16.23
N LYS A 3 -13.05 -40.41 17.06
CA LYS A 3 -12.23 -39.41 17.78
C LYS A 3 -10.93 -39.17 16.99
N GLU A 4 -10.48 -37.92 16.95
CA GLU A 4 -9.08 -37.45 17.05
C GLU A 4 -7.97 -38.01 16.13
N ASP A 5 -8.21 -39.00 15.27
CA ASP A 5 -7.16 -39.61 14.41
C ASP A 5 -6.99 -38.93 13.04
N GLU A 6 -7.68 -37.82 12.78
CA GLU A 6 -7.47 -37.03 11.56
C GLU A 6 -6.20 -36.19 11.75
N ALA A 7 -5.14 -36.55 11.02
CA ALA A 7 -3.91 -35.77 11.00
C ALA A 7 -4.21 -34.33 10.57
N GLU A 8 -3.63 -33.37 11.29
CA GLU A 8 -3.74 -31.97 10.92
C GLU A 8 -3.06 -31.73 9.58
N ASP A 9 -3.71 -30.95 8.72
CA ASP A 9 -3.05 -30.49 7.51
C ASP A 9 -1.93 -29.47 7.80
N GLU A 10 -1.23 -29.04 6.76
CA GLU A 10 -0.13 -28.06 6.86
C GLU A 10 -0.55 -26.71 7.48
N PHE A 11 -1.86 -26.43 7.59
CA PHE A 11 -2.43 -25.22 8.18
C PHE A 11 -3.11 -25.47 9.53
N GLY A 12 -2.99 -26.68 10.10
CA GLY A 12 -3.53 -27.05 11.40
C GLY A 12 -5.02 -27.40 11.41
N TYR A 13 -5.62 -27.61 10.25
CA TYR A 13 -7.04 -27.93 10.12
C TYR A 13 -7.33 -29.41 10.27
N THR A 14 -8.44 -29.71 10.96
CA THR A 14 -9.13 -31.00 10.91
C THR A 14 -10.62 -30.74 10.79
N SER A 15 -11.33 -31.70 10.20
CA SER A 15 -12.78 -31.65 10.08
C SER A 15 -13.45 -31.55 11.47
N TYR A 16 -12.85 -32.17 12.49
CA TYR A 16 -13.29 -32.04 13.88
C TYR A 16 -13.14 -30.61 14.43
N LYS A 17 -11.95 -30.00 14.31
CA LYS A 17 -11.70 -28.62 14.79
C LYS A 17 -12.64 -27.61 14.13
N LEU A 18 -12.84 -27.76 12.83
CA LEU A 18 -13.67 -26.84 12.05
C LEU A 18 -15.16 -26.96 12.38
N ARG A 19 -15.68 -28.19 12.51
CA ARG A 19 -17.06 -28.41 13.00
C ARG A 19 -17.25 -27.90 14.43
N LYS A 20 -16.28 -28.12 15.31
CA LYS A 20 -16.32 -27.64 16.69
C LYS A 20 -16.33 -26.11 16.77
N ARG A 21 -15.56 -25.44 15.91
CA ARG A 21 -15.43 -23.97 15.91
C ARG A 21 -16.57 -23.26 15.20
N TYR A 22 -17.00 -23.76 14.04
CA TYR A 22 -17.92 -23.04 13.15
C TYR A 22 -19.21 -23.81 12.82
N GLY A 23 -19.34 -25.07 13.24
CA GLY A 23 -20.51 -25.90 12.89
C GLY A 23 -21.84 -25.35 13.40
N ALA A 24 -21.83 -24.57 14.49
CA ALA A 24 -23.04 -23.89 14.97
C ALA A 24 -23.49 -22.73 14.06
N LEU A 25 -22.58 -22.19 13.25
CA LEU A 25 -22.89 -21.07 12.35
C LEU A 25 -23.59 -21.55 11.07
N GLY A 26 -23.43 -22.82 10.67
CA GLY A 26 -24.04 -23.37 9.45
C GLY A 26 -23.11 -24.34 8.72
N THR A 27 -23.30 -24.47 7.41
CA THR A 27 -22.52 -25.39 6.57
C THR A 27 -21.12 -24.84 6.33
N VAL A 28 -20.13 -25.48 6.95
CA VAL A 28 -18.71 -25.14 6.79
C VAL A 28 -18.12 -25.92 5.63
N ILE A 29 -17.50 -25.21 4.69
CA ILE A 29 -16.90 -25.77 3.48
C ILE A 29 -15.40 -25.51 3.52
N GLN A 30 -14.62 -26.53 3.14
CA GLN A 30 -13.19 -26.40 2.96
C GLN A 30 -12.88 -26.45 1.46
N HIS A 31 -12.04 -25.54 0.98
CA HIS A 31 -11.63 -25.56 -0.41
C HIS A 31 -10.18 -25.15 -0.58
N GLN A 32 -9.44 -25.83 -1.45
CA GLN A 32 -8.03 -25.55 -1.69
C GLN A 32 -7.84 -25.13 -3.16
N LEU A 33 -7.22 -23.98 -3.37
CA LEU A 33 -6.82 -23.48 -4.67
C LEU A 33 -5.30 -23.49 -4.77
N LYS A 34 -4.78 -23.80 -5.96
CA LYS A 34 -3.36 -23.67 -6.29
C LYS A 34 -3.12 -22.39 -7.10
N LYS A 35 -2.53 -21.36 -6.51
CA LYS A 35 -2.08 -20.14 -7.18
C LYS A 35 -1.11 -20.50 -8.31
N MET A 36 -1.32 -19.88 -9.47
CA MET A 36 -0.37 -19.91 -10.58
C MET A 36 0.66 -18.78 -10.39
N GLU A 37 1.90 -18.97 -10.85
CA GLU A 37 3.01 -18.01 -10.65
C GLU A 37 2.71 -16.57 -11.13
N LYS A 38 1.75 -16.39 -12.04
CA LYS A 38 1.34 -15.08 -12.60
C LYS A 38 -0.18 -14.86 -12.69
N GLY A 39 -0.99 -15.61 -11.93
CA GLY A 39 -2.45 -15.58 -12.06
C GLY A 39 -3.19 -15.16 -10.79
N SER A 40 -4.22 -14.33 -10.93
CA SER A 40 -5.18 -14.09 -9.83
C SER A 40 -6.08 -15.32 -9.63
N MET A 41 -6.62 -15.52 -8.43
CA MET A 41 -7.51 -16.65 -8.13
C MET A 41 -8.89 -16.53 -8.81
N GLY A 42 -9.21 -15.38 -9.39
CA GLY A 42 -10.50 -15.13 -10.02
C GLY A 42 -11.67 -14.97 -9.04
N ILE A 43 -11.40 -14.54 -7.80
CA ILE A 43 -12.44 -14.20 -6.81
C ILE A 43 -12.54 -12.70 -6.61
N SER A 44 -13.75 -12.18 -6.49
CA SER A 44 -14.06 -10.82 -6.05
C SER A 44 -14.62 -10.87 -4.64
N LEU A 45 -14.20 -9.95 -3.78
CA LEU A 45 -14.60 -9.92 -2.37
C LEU A 45 -15.46 -8.68 -2.08
N ALA A 46 -16.47 -8.83 -1.21
CA ALA A 46 -17.25 -7.73 -0.69
C ALA A 46 -17.52 -7.86 0.80
N GLY A 47 -17.76 -6.72 1.45
CA GLY A 47 -18.14 -6.67 2.84
C GLY A 47 -19.63 -6.96 3.05
N HIS A 48 -20.02 -6.98 4.32
CA HIS A 48 -21.42 -7.02 4.73
C HIS A 48 -22.14 -5.70 4.43
N ARG A 49 -23.44 -5.77 4.09
CA ARG A 49 -24.32 -4.62 3.80
C ARG A 49 -24.51 -3.73 5.01
N ASP A 50 -24.75 -4.34 6.17
CA ASP A 50 -24.67 -3.67 7.46
C ASP A 50 -23.21 -3.37 7.81
N ARG A 51 -22.85 -2.09 7.85
CA ARG A 51 -21.49 -1.62 8.12
C ARG A 51 -21.03 -1.85 9.56
N ASN A 52 -21.95 -2.17 10.47
CA ASN A 52 -21.62 -2.53 11.86
C ASN A 52 -21.25 -4.01 12.01
N LYS A 53 -21.45 -4.81 10.97
CA LYS A 53 -21.08 -6.23 10.96
C LYS A 53 -19.88 -6.42 10.05
N MET A 54 -18.78 -6.90 10.63
CA MET A 54 -17.59 -7.21 9.86
C MET A 54 -17.67 -8.64 9.33
N ALA A 55 -17.85 -8.78 8.02
CA ALA A 55 -17.77 -10.05 7.32
C ALA A 55 -17.23 -9.84 5.90
N CYS A 56 -16.65 -10.89 5.33
CA CYS A 56 -16.09 -10.89 3.99
C CYS A 56 -16.73 -12.03 3.18
N PHE A 57 -17.37 -11.68 2.07
CA PHE A 57 -18.06 -12.63 1.19
C PHE A 57 -17.40 -12.68 -0.18
N ILE A 58 -17.52 -13.83 -0.85
CA ILE A 58 -17.28 -13.94 -2.28
C ILE A 58 -18.42 -13.23 -3.01
N ALA A 59 -18.10 -12.11 -3.64
CA ALA A 59 -19.04 -11.31 -4.44
C ALA A 59 -19.07 -11.71 -5.90
N GLY A 60 -18.04 -12.40 -6.39
CA GLY A 60 -17.94 -12.80 -7.78
C GLY A 60 -16.90 -13.87 -8.00
N ILE A 61 -17.16 -14.74 -8.98
CA ILE A 61 -16.24 -15.76 -9.44
C ILE A 61 -16.06 -15.60 -10.94
N ASN A 62 -14.84 -15.31 -11.37
CA ASN A 62 -14.51 -15.16 -12.78
C ASN A 62 -14.65 -16.53 -13.47
N PRO A 63 -15.51 -16.70 -14.49
CA PRO A 63 -15.73 -17.97 -15.18
C PRO A 63 -14.47 -18.61 -15.79
N LYS A 64 -13.44 -17.82 -16.08
CA LYS A 64 -12.15 -18.30 -16.61
C LYS A 64 -11.07 -18.44 -15.53
N GLY A 65 -11.37 -18.04 -14.29
CA GLY A 65 -10.42 -18.04 -13.18
C GLY A 65 -10.34 -19.39 -12.47
N LEU A 66 -9.30 -19.56 -11.64
CA LEU A 66 -9.08 -20.79 -10.87
C LEU A 66 -10.29 -21.12 -9.97
N ALA A 67 -10.91 -20.11 -9.39
CA ALA A 67 -12.10 -20.27 -8.56
C ALA A 67 -13.34 -20.75 -9.32
N ALA A 68 -13.43 -20.62 -10.65
CA ALA A 68 -14.56 -21.17 -11.40
C ALA A 68 -14.49 -22.69 -11.56
N GLN A 69 -13.30 -23.28 -11.45
CA GLN A 69 -13.10 -24.73 -11.50
C GLN A 69 -13.22 -25.39 -10.11
N SER A 70 -13.77 -24.64 -9.16
CA SER A 70 -13.77 -24.92 -7.73
C SER A 70 -15.22 -25.01 -7.21
N ASP A 71 -15.44 -25.49 -5.99
CA ASP A 71 -16.79 -25.44 -5.37
C ASP A 71 -17.05 -24.12 -4.63
N LEU A 72 -16.23 -23.10 -4.85
CA LEU A 72 -16.53 -21.75 -4.34
C LEU A 72 -17.82 -21.23 -4.98
N LYS A 73 -18.65 -20.55 -4.19
CA LYS A 73 -19.88 -19.92 -4.67
C LYS A 73 -19.96 -18.47 -4.22
N VAL A 74 -20.65 -17.67 -5.03
CA VAL A 74 -21.02 -16.30 -4.66
C VAL A 74 -21.94 -16.36 -3.44
N GLY A 75 -21.65 -15.55 -2.43
CA GLY A 75 -22.32 -15.59 -1.12
C GLY A 75 -21.59 -16.44 -0.07
N ASP A 76 -20.53 -17.18 -0.42
CA ASP A 76 -19.72 -17.84 0.60
C ASP A 76 -19.01 -16.80 1.47
N GLU A 77 -19.16 -16.90 2.79
CA GLU A 77 -18.43 -16.07 3.75
C GLU A 77 -17.07 -16.71 4.05
N ILE A 78 -16.00 -15.93 4.01
CA ILE A 78 -14.65 -16.42 4.27
C ILE A 78 -14.36 -16.34 5.76
N LEU A 79 -14.27 -17.50 6.41
CA LEU A 79 -13.99 -17.61 7.83
C LEU A 79 -12.49 -17.65 8.13
N GLU A 80 -11.72 -18.45 7.38
CA GLU A 80 -10.27 -18.57 7.53
C GLU A 80 -9.58 -18.82 6.18
N VAL A 81 -8.30 -18.47 6.09
CA VAL A 81 -7.43 -18.82 4.96
C VAL A 81 -6.03 -19.21 5.47
N ASN A 82 -5.54 -20.39 5.11
CA ASN A 82 -4.22 -20.91 5.54
C ASN A 82 -3.93 -20.77 7.05
N GLY A 83 -4.92 -21.01 7.90
CA GLY A 83 -4.85 -20.88 9.36
C GLY A 83 -5.08 -19.46 9.90
N ILE A 84 -5.24 -18.46 9.03
CA ILE A 84 -5.49 -17.07 9.40
C ILE A 84 -7.00 -16.82 9.48
N VAL A 85 -7.49 -16.43 10.67
CA VAL A 85 -8.90 -16.11 10.90
C VAL A 85 -9.29 -14.79 10.22
N LEU A 86 -10.26 -14.88 9.32
CA LEU A 86 -10.88 -13.78 8.58
C LEU A 86 -12.33 -13.47 9.01
N HIS A 87 -12.97 -14.38 9.76
CA HIS A 87 -14.27 -14.12 10.39
C HIS A 87 -14.20 -12.85 11.25
N GLY A 88 -15.15 -11.93 11.07
CA GLY A 88 -15.12 -10.64 11.76
C GLY A 88 -14.20 -9.59 11.12
N ARG A 89 -13.66 -9.81 9.91
CA ARG A 89 -12.81 -8.82 9.20
C ARG A 89 -13.50 -8.23 7.98
N SER A 90 -13.06 -7.03 7.60
CA SER A 90 -13.49 -6.38 6.37
C SER A 90 -12.91 -7.09 5.13
N HIS A 91 -13.60 -6.96 3.99
CA HIS A 91 -13.13 -7.45 2.71
C HIS A 91 -11.79 -6.82 2.26
N LEU A 92 -11.49 -5.58 2.66
CA LEU A 92 -10.20 -4.95 2.38
C LEU A 92 -9.06 -5.64 3.13
N ASN A 93 -9.25 -5.93 4.43
CA ASN A 93 -8.27 -6.70 5.20
C ASN A 93 -8.11 -8.12 4.66
N ALA A 94 -9.22 -8.78 4.35
CA ALA A 94 -9.21 -10.14 3.79
C ALA A 94 -8.46 -10.18 2.43
N SER A 95 -8.72 -9.21 1.55
CA SER A 95 -8.06 -9.10 0.24
C SER A 95 -6.54 -8.95 0.38
N ALA A 96 -6.09 -8.07 1.28
CA ALA A 96 -4.66 -7.88 1.54
C ALA A 96 -4.00 -9.17 2.04
N ILE A 97 -4.61 -9.85 3.02
CA ILE A 97 -4.10 -11.11 3.60
C ILE A 97 -4.00 -12.18 2.51
N ILE A 98 -5.07 -12.41 1.76
CA ILE A 98 -5.15 -13.44 0.72
C ILE A 98 -4.09 -13.20 -0.37
N LYS A 99 -3.87 -11.93 -0.75
CA LYS A 99 -2.83 -11.54 -1.71
C LYS A 99 -1.42 -11.76 -1.16
N SER A 100 -1.17 -11.49 0.12
CA SER A 100 0.13 -11.64 0.75
C SER A 100 0.48 -13.08 1.19
N LEU A 101 -0.44 -14.04 1.06
CA LEU A 101 -0.18 -15.43 1.45
C LEU A 101 1.00 -16.03 0.66
N PRO A 102 2.03 -16.53 1.36
CA PRO A 102 3.17 -17.17 0.71
C PRO A 102 2.79 -18.54 0.16
N GLY A 103 3.54 -18.97 -0.86
CA GLY A 103 3.39 -20.30 -1.45
C GLY A 103 2.24 -20.43 -2.45
N PRO A 104 2.19 -21.56 -3.16
CA PRO A 104 1.24 -21.78 -4.24
C PRO A 104 -0.12 -22.28 -3.74
N ILE A 105 -0.29 -22.61 -2.47
CA ILE A 105 -1.51 -23.25 -1.96
C ILE A 105 -2.30 -22.26 -1.09
N VAL A 106 -3.60 -22.15 -1.38
CA VAL A 106 -4.55 -21.34 -0.61
C VAL A 106 -5.74 -22.21 -0.20
N LYS A 107 -5.83 -22.54 1.08
CA LYS A 107 -6.93 -23.29 1.68
C LYS A 107 -7.89 -22.33 2.39
N PHE A 108 -9.09 -22.23 1.85
CA PHE A 108 -10.22 -21.48 2.38
C PHE A 108 -11.07 -22.34 3.31
N ILE A 109 -11.50 -21.73 4.42
CA ILE A 109 -12.59 -22.20 5.27
C ILE A 109 -13.73 -21.22 5.10
N LEU A 110 -14.88 -21.72 4.66
CA LEU A 110 -16.01 -20.91 4.21
C LEU A 110 -17.27 -21.29 4.97
N LEU A 111 -18.16 -20.33 5.15
CA LEU A 111 -19.51 -20.55 5.65
C LEU A 111 -20.51 -20.28 4.54
N ARG A 112 -21.28 -21.31 4.18
CA ARG A 112 -22.33 -21.22 3.17
C ARG A 112 -23.69 -21.18 3.83
N LYS A 113 -24.43 -20.09 3.61
CA LYS A 113 -25.84 -19.93 3.99
C LYS A 113 -26.61 -19.32 2.80
N GLU A 114 -27.87 -19.70 2.65
CA GLU A 114 -28.75 -19.15 1.62
C GLU A 114 -28.92 -17.63 1.75
N LYS A 115 -29.01 -17.12 2.98
CA LYS A 115 -29.20 -15.70 3.27
C LYS A 115 -27.97 -14.82 3.01
N ASN A 116 -26.77 -15.39 2.88
CA ASN A 116 -25.55 -14.60 2.72
C ASN A 116 -25.59 -13.71 1.46
N LEU A 117 -26.30 -14.13 0.41
CA LEU A 117 -26.47 -13.33 -0.81
C LEU A 117 -27.20 -12.00 -0.55
N GLU A 118 -28.12 -11.96 0.42
CA GLU A 118 -28.85 -10.75 0.81
C GLU A 118 -28.01 -9.83 1.72
N ASP A 119 -26.99 -10.39 2.36
CA ASP A 119 -26.08 -9.71 3.28
C ASP A 119 -24.88 -9.06 2.58
N LEU A 120 -24.65 -9.33 1.28
CA LEU A 120 -23.61 -8.66 0.51
C LEU A 120 -23.87 -7.15 0.38
N ALA A 121 -22.83 -6.34 0.61
CA ALA A 121 -22.88 -4.88 0.41
C ALA A 121 -23.07 -4.46 -1.06
N VAL A 122 -22.79 -5.37 -2.00
CA VAL A 122 -22.83 -5.13 -3.44
C VAL A 122 -23.64 -6.22 -4.12
N ARG A 123 -24.17 -5.93 -5.31
CA ARG A 123 -24.77 -6.98 -6.13
C ARG A 123 -23.68 -7.96 -6.56
N PRO A 124 -23.98 -9.28 -6.66
CA PRO A 124 -23.08 -10.25 -7.24
C PRO A 124 -22.47 -9.75 -8.54
N VAL A 125 -21.15 -9.81 -8.64
CA VAL A 125 -20.41 -9.41 -9.84
C VAL A 125 -20.69 -10.46 -10.90
N THR A 126 -21.27 -10.05 -12.02
CA THR A 126 -21.57 -10.92 -13.17
C THR A 126 -20.73 -10.57 -14.39
N GLN A 127 -20.05 -9.43 -14.36
CA GLN A 127 -19.13 -8.99 -15.40
C GLN A 127 -17.70 -9.16 -14.90
N PHE A 128 -16.96 -10.03 -15.57
CA PHE A 128 -15.56 -10.28 -15.28
C PHE A 128 -14.74 -9.96 -16.54
N PRO A 129 -13.56 -9.35 -16.38
CA PRO A 129 -12.70 -9.11 -17.52
C PRO A 129 -12.24 -10.44 -18.15
N ILE A 130 -12.24 -10.46 -19.48
CA ILE A 130 -12.27 -11.68 -20.31
C ILE A 130 -10.94 -12.46 -20.31
N ASN A 131 -9.87 -11.90 -19.75
CA ASN A 131 -8.54 -12.52 -19.65
C ASN A 131 -7.95 -12.28 -18.24
N LEU A 132 -7.45 -13.28 -17.51
CA LEU A 132 -7.02 -13.06 -16.11
C LEU A 132 -5.72 -12.25 -15.95
N ASP A 133 -5.04 -11.93 -17.05
CA ASP A 133 -3.88 -11.03 -17.10
C ASP A 133 -4.30 -9.54 -17.08
N THR A 134 -5.60 -9.27 -16.91
CA THR A 134 -6.23 -7.99 -17.28
C THR A 134 -6.89 -7.21 -16.16
N GLU A 135 -6.42 -7.27 -14.91
CA GLU A 135 -6.73 -6.13 -14.01
C GLU A 135 -6.26 -4.83 -14.67
N ALA A 136 -5.06 -4.83 -15.25
CA ALA A 136 -4.51 -3.66 -15.94
C ALA A 136 -5.19 -3.34 -17.30
N GLU A 137 -5.81 -4.32 -17.99
CA GLU A 137 -6.51 -4.10 -19.28
C GLU A 137 -7.98 -3.70 -19.07
N SER A 138 -8.65 -4.23 -18.05
CA SER A 138 -9.99 -3.79 -17.61
C SER A 138 -9.95 -2.35 -17.08
N ILE A 139 -8.87 -1.99 -16.39
CA ILE A 139 -8.62 -0.63 -15.94
C ILE A 139 -8.33 0.26 -17.15
N ALA A 140 -7.45 -0.15 -18.08
CA ALA A 140 -7.17 0.60 -19.30
C ALA A 140 -8.44 0.88 -20.13
N ALA A 141 -9.39 -0.07 -20.23
CA ALA A 141 -10.65 0.12 -20.93
C ALA A 141 -11.57 1.22 -20.32
N SER A 142 -11.37 1.57 -19.04
CA SER A 142 -12.09 2.67 -18.38
C SER A 142 -11.51 4.06 -18.68
N PHE A 143 -10.29 4.13 -19.24
CA PHE A 143 -9.63 5.37 -19.62
C PHE A 143 -9.70 5.58 -21.14
N LYS A 144 -10.15 6.76 -21.58
CA LYS A 144 -10.14 7.12 -23.00
C LYS A 144 -8.72 7.07 -23.55
N ASN A 145 -8.55 6.53 -24.76
CA ASN A 145 -7.27 6.43 -25.47
C ASN A 145 -6.18 5.63 -24.72
N ALA A 146 -6.56 4.63 -23.92
CA ALA A 146 -5.58 3.76 -23.29
C ALA A 146 -4.87 2.86 -24.31
N ARG A 147 -3.55 2.78 -24.23
CA ARG A 147 -2.68 1.99 -25.11
C ARG A 147 -1.59 1.27 -24.32
N THR A 148 -1.08 0.20 -24.90
CA THR A 148 0.02 -0.59 -24.32
C THR A 148 1.29 -0.34 -25.14
N LEU A 149 2.37 0.07 -24.48
CA LEU A 149 3.69 0.22 -25.08
C LEU A 149 4.63 -0.84 -24.50
N THR A 150 5.32 -1.54 -25.37
CA THR A 150 6.36 -2.51 -24.96
C THR A 150 7.71 -2.00 -25.41
N MET A 151 8.67 -1.94 -24.49
CA MET A 151 9.99 -1.40 -24.74
C MET A 151 11.07 -2.17 -24.01
N GLN A 152 12.24 -2.32 -24.63
CA GLN A 152 13.38 -2.99 -24.02
C GLN A 152 14.20 -1.97 -23.21
N LYS A 153 14.23 -2.12 -21.88
CA LYS A 153 15.06 -1.29 -21.02
C LYS A 153 16.53 -1.63 -21.25
N THR A 154 17.23 -0.74 -21.95
CA THR A 154 18.67 -0.83 -22.22
C THR A 154 19.41 0.06 -21.22
N GLY A 155 20.04 -0.54 -20.21
CA GLY A 155 20.75 0.18 -19.14
C GLY A 155 19.86 0.48 -17.91
N HIS A 156 20.20 1.54 -17.16
CA HIS A 156 19.57 1.84 -15.87
C HIS A 156 18.27 2.67 -15.94
N SER A 157 17.87 3.20 -17.10
CA SER A 157 16.69 4.05 -17.22
C SER A 157 15.91 3.84 -18.52
N LEU A 158 14.63 4.22 -18.52
CA LEU A 158 13.77 4.26 -19.71
C LEU A 158 13.91 5.59 -20.49
N GLY A 159 14.59 6.58 -19.91
CA GLY A 159 14.70 7.94 -20.46
C GLY A 159 13.43 8.79 -20.27
N ILE A 160 12.72 8.62 -19.15
CA ILE A 160 11.50 9.36 -18.82
C ILE A 160 11.65 10.04 -17.47
N MET A 161 11.03 11.21 -17.32
CA MET A 161 10.70 11.78 -16.01
C MET A 161 9.21 11.61 -15.76
N ILE A 162 8.87 11.29 -14.51
CA ILE A 162 7.50 11.15 -14.07
C ILE A 162 7.19 12.18 -12.99
N ILE A 163 5.92 12.52 -12.83
CA ILE A 163 5.39 13.36 -11.77
C ILE A 163 4.11 12.75 -11.24
N GLU A 164 3.81 12.98 -9.96
CA GLU A 164 2.49 12.74 -9.42
C GLU A 164 1.63 13.97 -9.66
N GLY A 165 0.46 13.79 -10.26
CA GLY A 165 -0.41 14.88 -10.66
C GLY A 165 -1.89 14.53 -10.53
N LYS A 166 -2.74 15.56 -10.68
CA LYS A 166 -4.19 15.41 -10.72
C LYS A 166 -4.71 15.99 -12.03
N HIS A 167 -5.55 15.22 -12.72
CA HIS A 167 -6.21 15.62 -13.95
C HIS A 167 -7.73 15.49 -13.80
N SER A 168 -8.49 16.37 -14.45
CA SER A 168 -9.96 16.41 -14.38
C SER A 168 -10.61 15.12 -14.88
N ASP A 169 -10.15 14.58 -16.00
CA ASP A 169 -10.77 13.43 -16.66
C ASP A 169 -10.28 12.06 -16.16
N VAL A 170 -9.03 11.98 -15.69
CA VAL A 170 -8.38 10.70 -15.33
C VAL A 170 -8.01 10.60 -13.85
N GLY A 171 -8.27 11.65 -13.06
CA GLY A 171 -8.05 11.66 -11.61
C GLY A 171 -6.59 11.88 -11.21
N GLN A 172 -6.24 11.43 -10.01
CA GLN A 172 -4.87 11.49 -9.50
C GLN A 172 -4.05 10.29 -9.99
N GLY A 173 -2.81 10.52 -10.40
CA GLY A 173 -1.94 9.46 -10.89
C GLY A 173 -0.54 9.90 -11.27
N ILE A 174 0.16 9.02 -11.97
CA ILE A 174 1.55 9.19 -12.37
C ILE A 174 1.61 9.57 -13.84
N PHE A 175 2.16 10.75 -14.13
CA PHE A 175 2.23 11.30 -15.48
C PHE A 175 3.67 11.41 -15.94
N VAL A 176 3.90 11.25 -17.25
CA VAL A 176 5.19 11.52 -17.88
C VAL A 176 5.36 13.03 -18.03
N SER A 177 6.35 13.60 -17.36
CA SER A 177 6.63 15.04 -17.43
C SER A 177 7.66 15.40 -18.49
N ASP A 178 8.58 14.49 -18.79
CA ASP A 178 9.65 14.71 -19.77
C ASP A 178 10.11 13.38 -20.37
N ILE A 179 10.61 13.42 -21.61
CA ILE A 179 11.14 12.27 -22.32
C ILE A 179 12.46 12.69 -22.97
N GLN A 180 13.51 11.92 -22.69
CA GLN A 180 14.83 12.15 -23.25
C GLN A 180 14.85 11.78 -24.75
N GLU A 181 15.37 12.69 -25.57
CA GLU A 181 15.54 12.48 -27.02
C GLU A 181 16.46 11.28 -27.30
N GLY A 182 16.07 10.44 -28.26
CA GLY A 182 16.75 9.19 -28.59
C GLY A 182 16.63 8.10 -27.52
N SER A 183 15.74 8.23 -26.52
CA SER A 183 15.53 7.19 -25.50
C SER A 183 14.69 6.01 -26.01
N THR A 184 14.71 4.90 -25.26
CA THR A 184 13.83 3.76 -25.56
C THR A 184 12.36 4.13 -25.39
N ALA A 185 12.02 4.97 -24.42
CA ALA A 185 10.65 5.45 -24.24
C ALA A 185 10.15 6.30 -25.41
N GLU A 186 11.00 7.20 -25.95
CA GLU A 186 10.65 8.00 -27.13
C GLU A 186 10.44 7.10 -28.36
N ARG A 187 11.36 6.16 -28.63
CA ARG A 187 11.22 5.21 -29.75
C ARG A 187 10.00 4.31 -29.63
N ALA A 188 9.57 4.02 -28.40
CA ALA A 188 8.35 3.26 -28.15
C ALA A 188 7.07 4.09 -28.35
N GLY A 189 7.18 5.40 -28.60
CA GLY A 189 6.04 6.29 -28.84
C GLY A 189 5.34 6.78 -27.57
N LEU A 190 6.03 6.76 -26.43
CA LEU A 190 5.58 7.43 -25.20
C LEU A 190 5.60 8.94 -25.42
N CYS A 191 4.62 9.66 -24.88
CA CYS A 191 4.51 11.11 -25.01
C CYS A 191 4.47 11.78 -23.63
N VAL A 192 4.98 13.02 -23.57
CA VAL A 192 4.79 13.87 -22.38
C VAL A 192 3.29 14.10 -22.17
N GLY A 193 2.84 13.98 -20.93
CA GLY A 193 1.43 14.04 -20.55
C GLY A 193 0.71 12.69 -20.54
N ASP A 194 1.34 11.59 -20.97
CA ASP A 194 0.79 10.25 -20.81
C ASP A 194 0.72 9.89 -19.31
N MET A 195 -0.44 9.40 -18.86
CA MET A 195 -0.61 8.82 -17.52
C MET A 195 -0.28 7.33 -17.56
N ILE A 196 0.59 6.87 -16.65
CA ILE A 196 0.97 5.48 -16.53
C ILE A 196 0.00 4.76 -15.60
N LEU A 197 -0.74 3.81 -16.15
CA LEU A 197 -1.76 3.02 -15.46
C LEU A 197 -1.15 1.76 -14.82
N SER A 198 -0.18 1.15 -15.48
CA SER A 198 0.55 -0.02 -14.96
C SER A 198 1.93 -0.16 -15.59
N VAL A 199 2.82 -0.84 -14.86
CA VAL A 199 4.13 -1.28 -15.35
C VAL A 199 4.15 -2.80 -15.25
N ASN A 200 4.30 -3.48 -16.38
CA ASN A 200 4.11 -4.91 -16.53
C ASN A 200 2.73 -5.33 -15.98
N SER A 201 2.72 -6.18 -14.95
CA SER A 201 1.50 -6.67 -14.29
C SER A 201 1.11 -5.85 -13.06
N ASP A 202 1.93 -4.87 -12.66
CA ASP A 202 1.74 -4.08 -11.44
C ASP A 202 1.02 -2.76 -11.75
N SER A 203 -0.14 -2.54 -11.14
CA SER A 203 -0.91 -1.31 -11.31
C SER A 203 -0.28 -0.14 -10.57
N LEU A 204 -0.33 1.05 -11.19
CA LEU A 204 0.09 2.32 -10.62
C LEU A 204 -1.09 3.24 -10.25
N LEU A 205 -2.33 2.74 -10.35
CA LEU A 205 -3.50 3.51 -9.93
C LEU A 205 -3.51 3.74 -8.42
N GLY A 206 -3.58 5.01 -8.01
CA GLY A 206 -3.54 5.40 -6.61
C GLY A 206 -2.16 5.24 -5.95
N CYS A 207 -1.12 4.92 -6.73
CA CYS A 207 0.25 4.93 -6.26
C CYS A 207 0.81 6.35 -6.25
N ASN A 208 1.69 6.63 -5.29
CA ASN A 208 2.45 7.88 -5.23
C ASN A 208 3.72 7.82 -6.09
N TYR A 209 4.35 8.98 -6.28
CA TYR A 209 5.58 9.12 -7.06
C TYR A 209 6.66 8.10 -6.68
N GLU A 210 6.93 7.90 -5.39
CA GLU A 210 8.02 7.04 -4.93
C GLU A 210 7.78 5.58 -5.27
N THR A 211 6.54 5.10 -5.12
CA THR A 211 6.17 3.72 -5.47
C THR A 211 6.34 3.50 -6.98
N ALA A 212 5.88 4.44 -7.79
CA ALA A 212 6.00 4.38 -9.25
C ALA A 212 7.45 4.46 -9.73
N ALA A 213 8.23 5.38 -9.16
CA ALA A 213 9.65 5.52 -9.46
C ALA A 213 10.44 4.27 -9.05
N GLY A 214 10.14 3.70 -7.88
CA GLY A 214 10.73 2.45 -7.41
C GLY A 214 10.43 1.29 -8.35
N LEU A 215 9.18 1.16 -8.78
CA LEU A 215 8.74 0.11 -9.71
C LEU A 215 9.45 0.23 -11.07
N LEU A 216 9.44 1.41 -11.69
CA LEU A 216 10.11 1.68 -12.97
C LEU A 216 11.65 1.51 -12.90
N LYS A 217 12.25 1.77 -11.73
CA LYS A 217 13.68 1.51 -11.50
C LYS A 217 13.98 0.01 -11.39
N LYS A 218 13.14 -0.73 -10.68
CA LYS A 218 13.31 -2.18 -10.42
C LYS A 218 13.00 -3.05 -11.63
N THR A 219 12.17 -2.59 -12.58
CA THR A 219 11.93 -3.36 -13.81
C THR A 219 13.19 -3.45 -14.66
N GLU A 220 13.44 -4.62 -15.22
CA GLU A 220 14.58 -4.90 -16.10
C GLU A 220 14.11 -5.68 -17.32
N GLY A 221 14.88 -5.60 -18.41
CA GLY A 221 14.56 -6.31 -19.64
C GLY A 221 13.37 -5.70 -20.38
N LEU A 222 12.41 -6.54 -20.76
CA LEU A 222 11.21 -6.13 -21.49
C LEU A 222 10.22 -5.47 -20.53
N VAL A 223 9.89 -4.21 -20.76
CA VAL A 223 8.95 -3.43 -19.95
C VAL A 223 7.70 -3.11 -20.76
N THR A 224 6.55 -3.50 -20.24
CA THR A 224 5.23 -3.23 -20.83
C THR A 224 4.52 -2.16 -20.01
N LEU A 225 4.30 -0.97 -20.57
CA LEU A 225 3.55 0.11 -19.92
C LEU A 225 2.13 0.15 -20.47
N LYS A 226 1.12 0.17 -19.60
CA LYS A 226 -0.24 0.60 -19.98
C LYS A 226 -0.39 2.06 -19.62
N ILE A 227 -0.80 2.86 -20.59
CA ILE A 227 -0.86 4.31 -20.47
C ILE A 227 -2.16 4.84 -21.07
N CYS A 228 -2.60 6.02 -20.66
CA CYS A 228 -3.63 6.77 -21.36
C CYS A 228 -3.18 8.23 -21.55
N ASN A 229 -3.63 8.88 -22.62
CA ASN A 229 -3.32 10.28 -22.87
C ASN A 229 -4.61 11.12 -22.80
N PRO A 230 -4.81 11.90 -21.73
CA PRO A 230 -5.98 12.77 -21.62
C PRO A 230 -5.96 13.96 -22.59
N ASN A 231 -4.80 14.32 -23.14
CA ASN A 231 -4.59 15.49 -24.01
C ASN A 231 -4.55 15.14 -25.51
N ARG A 232 -4.61 13.86 -25.88
CA ARG A 232 -4.56 13.42 -27.28
C ARG A 232 -5.95 13.48 -27.90
N LYS A 233 -6.13 14.36 -28.90
CA LYS A 233 -7.32 14.36 -29.76
C LYS A 233 -7.34 13.05 -30.57
N GLU A 234 -8.52 12.47 -30.74
CA GLU A 234 -8.70 11.21 -31.49
C GLU A 234 -8.27 11.40 -32.95
N ASP A 235 -7.06 10.97 -33.27
CA ASP A 235 -6.69 10.66 -34.65
C ASP A 235 -6.86 9.15 -34.86
N THR A 236 -7.58 8.85 -35.93
CA THR A 236 -8.09 7.56 -36.38
C THR A 236 -7.08 6.40 -36.37
N LYS A 237 -7.62 5.20 -36.07
CA LYS A 237 -7.11 3.83 -36.31
C LYS A 237 -5.81 3.70 -37.13
N ASP A 238 -4.86 2.92 -36.63
CA ASP A 238 -4.50 1.64 -37.26
C ASP A 238 -3.48 0.80 -36.46
N THR A 239 -3.51 -0.51 -36.77
CA THR A 239 -2.87 -1.63 -36.07
C THR A 239 -1.83 -2.29 -36.98
N ILE A 240 -0.69 -2.78 -36.43
CA ILE A 240 0.29 -3.80 -36.97
C ILE A 240 1.06 -3.32 -38.25
N VAL A 241 2.36 -3.53 -38.54
CA VAL A 241 3.28 -4.69 -38.48
C VAL A 241 4.76 -4.25 -38.69
N ASN A 242 5.68 -5.12 -38.27
CA ASN A 242 7.11 -5.23 -38.55
C ASN A 242 7.63 -4.82 -39.96
N ASP A 243 8.77 -4.11 -39.93
CA ASP A 243 10.07 -4.37 -40.59
C ASP A 243 10.38 -3.90 -42.04
N ILE A 244 11.66 -3.49 -42.17
CA ILE A 244 12.59 -3.34 -43.30
C ILE A 244 12.49 -2.13 -44.27
N THR A 245 13.69 -1.55 -44.47
CA THR A 245 14.28 -0.92 -45.68
C THR A 245 14.39 0.61 -45.78
N ARG A 246 15.60 1.08 -45.47
CA ARG A 246 16.53 1.94 -46.24
C ARG A 246 16.04 3.20 -46.97
N LYS A 247 16.94 4.18 -46.80
CA LYS A 247 17.53 5.15 -47.74
C LYS A 247 16.90 6.56 -47.80
N SER A 248 17.68 7.48 -47.22
CA SER A 248 18.35 8.60 -47.88
C SER A 248 17.52 9.48 -48.81
N LEU A 249 17.52 10.79 -48.53
CA LEU A 249 17.97 11.84 -49.47
C LEU A 249 18.15 13.17 -48.72
N GLU A 250 19.06 13.99 -49.24
CA GLU A 250 19.76 15.11 -48.62
C GLU A 250 19.04 16.47 -48.80
N ARG A 251 19.30 17.40 -47.84
CA ARG A 251 19.69 18.86 -47.94
C ARG A 251 19.05 19.78 -49.00
N PRO A 252 18.85 21.11 -48.72
CA PRO A 252 19.92 22.11 -48.48
C PRO A 252 19.64 23.10 -47.30
N ARG A 253 20.60 23.36 -46.39
CA ARG A 253 21.49 24.54 -46.31
C ARG A 253 20.93 25.85 -46.87
N ASP A 254 20.79 26.85 -45.99
CA ASP A 254 21.36 28.18 -46.19
C ASP A 254 21.78 28.78 -44.83
N ASP A 255 22.88 29.52 -44.91
CA ASP A 255 23.70 30.17 -43.89
C ASP A 255 23.20 31.62 -43.67
N ASP A 256 23.27 32.12 -42.44
CA ASP A 256 23.85 33.45 -42.17
C ASP A 256 23.73 33.81 -40.67
N GLY A 257 24.88 34.19 -40.10
CA GLY A 257 25.04 34.53 -38.70
C GLY A 257 24.56 35.93 -38.32
N LYS A 258 24.25 36.07 -37.02
CA LYS A 258 24.42 37.34 -36.29
C LYS A 258 24.43 37.09 -34.78
N GLN A 259 25.55 37.46 -34.14
CA GLN A 259 25.59 37.77 -32.71
C GLN A 259 24.64 38.95 -32.42
N ILE A 260 24.04 39.00 -31.22
CA ILE A 260 23.98 40.17 -30.32
C ILE A 260 23.02 39.90 -29.13
N SER A 261 23.52 40.19 -27.93
CA SER A 261 22.87 40.57 -26.66
C SER A 261 21.90 39.64 -25.92
N GLN A 262 22.29 39.34 -24.67
CA GLN A 262 21.38 39.09 -23.54
C GLN A 262 20.35 40.23 -23.39
N PRO A 263 19.09 39.91 -23.05
CA PRO A 263 18.23 40.83 -22.33
C PRO A 263 18.10 40.45 -20.85
N VAL A 264 18.29 41.47 -20.03
CA VAL A 264 18.15 41.55 -18.59
C VAL A 264 16.70 41.31 -18.14
N THR A 265 16.55 40.65 -16.98
CA THR A 265 15.30 40.46 -16.23
C THR A 265 14.57 41.77 -15.91
N PRO A 266 13.22 41.83 -15.98
CA PRO A 266 12.44 42.81 -15.23
C PRO A 266 12.11 42.27 -13.82
N LYS A 267 12.52 43.00 -12.78
CA LYS A 267 12.03 42.85 -11.40
C LYS A 267 10.69 43.59 -11.26
N SER A 268 9.68 42.94 -10.70
CA SER A 268 8.58 43.49 -9.85
C SER A 268 7.58 42.34 -9.58
N HIS A 269 6.94 42.08 -8.44
CA HIS A 269 6.72 42.73 -7.15
C HIS A 269 6.66 41.63 -6.05
N LYS A 270 7.04 41.99 -4.81
CA LYS A 270 6.89 41.14 -3.62
C LYS A 270 5.42 41.11 -3.16
N SER A 271 4.89 39.92 -2.89
CA SER A 271 3.78 39.66 -1.98
C SER A 271 4.18 38.56 -0.98
N ALA A 272 3.58 38.57 0.20
CA ALA A 272 4.16 38.13 1.46
C ALA A 272 4.27 36.60 1.69
N LYS A 273 5.45 36.23 2.18
CA LYS A 273 5.77 35.20 3.22
C LYS A 273 5.38 33.74 2.97
N ASP A 274 6.27 33.03 2.31
CA ASP A 274 6.77 31.74 2.81
C ASP A 274 7.79 32.03 3.93
N MET A 275 7.41 31.83 5.19
CA MET A 275 8.38 31.73 6.28
C MET A 275 8.79 30.25 6.38
N ALA A 276 10.06 29.95 6.08
CA ALA A 276 10.63 28.65 6.43
C ALA A 276 10.45 28.40 7.95
N PRO A 277 10.09 27.18 8.38
CA PRO A 277 9.90 26.90 9.79
C PRO A 277 11.17 27.19 10.59
N GLU A 278 11.04 27.98 11.65
CA GLU A 278 12.16 28.37 12.52
C GLU A 278 12.53 27.20 13.45
N ILE A 279 13.79 26.73 13.38
CA ILE A 279 14.28 25.63 14.21
C ILE A 279 14.48 26.13 15.65
N GLN A 280 13.85 25.45 16.60
CA GLN A 280 13.81 25.83 18.01
C GLN A 280 14.88 25.09 18.82
N LYS A 281 15.38 25.74 19.87
CA LYS A 281 16.36 25.14 20.80
C LYS A 281 15.69 24.19 21.80
N GLU A 282 14.45 24.50 22.22
CA GLU A 282 13.70 23.77 23.24
C GLU A 282 12.29 23.42 22.77
N ILE A 283 11.76 22.29 23.27
CA ILE A 283 10.39 21.84 22.99
C ILE A 283 9.45 22.51 23.99
N THR A 284 8.40 23.15 23.49
CA THR A 284 7.42 23.83 24.33
C THR A 284 6.10 23.09 24.32
N ALA A 285 5.48 23.00 25.48
CA ALA A 285 4.19 22.33 25.61
C ALA A 285 3.06 23.03 24.84
N ASN A 286 2.10 22.24 24.38
CA ASN A 286 0.88 22.62 23.68
C ASN A 286 1.10 23.45 22.41
N ARG A 287 2.28 23.34 21.79
CA ARG A 287 2.58 23.93 20.49
C ARG A 287 3.48 23.03 19.65
N GLU A 288 3.33 23.11 18.33
CA GLU A 288 4.21 22.43 17.39
C GLU A 288 5.62 23.01 17.52
N SER A 289 6.58 22.12 17.78
CA SER A 289 7.98 22.47 17.99
C SER A 289 8.86 21.74 16.98
N ILE A 290 9.74 22.47 16.29
CA ILE A 290 10.64 21.90 15.28
C ILE A 290 12.06 21.94 15.81
N ILE A 291 12.72 20.79 15.90
CA ILE A 291 14.08 20.67 16.40
C ILE A 291 14.98 19.93 15.42
N GLU A 292 16.26 20.29 15.39
CA GLU A 292 17.30 19.55 14.68
C GLU A 292 18.16 18.77 15.68
N ILE A 293 18.39 17.49 15.40
CA ILE A 293 19.23 16.57 16.17
C ILE A 293 20.32 16.02 15.26
N ASN A 294 21.56 16.04 15.73
CA ASN A 294 22.64 15.31 15.06
C ASN A 294 22.59 13.84 15.48
N ALA A 295 22.13 12.98 14.57
CA ALA A 295 21.97 11.56 14.83
C ALA A 295 23.23 10.75 14.50
N GLU A 296 24.21 11.34 13.81
CA GLU A 296 25.51 10.71 13.48
C GLU A 296 25.38 9.31 12.85
N LYS A 297 24.32 9.07 12.06
CA LYS A 297 23.94 7.77 11.49
C LYS A 297 23.70 6.65 12.51
N LYS A 298 23.55 6.99 13.80
CA LYS A 298 23.16 6.05 14.86
C LYS A 298 21.64 5.83 14.84
N PRO A 299 21.16 4.66 15.29
CA PRO A 299 19.73 4.45 15.45
C PRO A 299 19.15 5.48 16.43
N LEU A 300 17.94 5.96 16.13
CA LEU A 300 17.25 6.96 16.95
C LEU A 300 17.07 6.48 18.40
N GLY A 301 16.87 5.18 18.57
CA GLY A 301 16.69 4.54 19.87
C GLY A 301 15.39 4.97 20.54
N ILE A 302 14.30 4.95 19.78
CA ILE A 302 12.95 5.19 20.28
C ILE A 302 12.01 4.08 19.82
N HIS A 303 11.04 3.77 20.65
CA HIS A 303 9.88 2.96 20.29
C HIS A 303 8.67 3.89 20.22
N VAL A 304 7.87 3.77 19.15
CA VAL A 304 6.70 4.61 18.94
C VAL A 304 5.47 3.76 18.64
N VAL A 305 4.31 4.36 18.85
CA VAL A 305 3.01 3.86 18.39
C VAL A 305 2.37 4.93 17.52
N GLY A 306 1.93 4.58 16.32
CA GLY A 306 1.29 5.52 15.40
C GLY A 306 0.87 4.83 14.11
N GLY A 307 0.00 5.49 13.34
CA GLY A 307 -0.50 5.01 12.05
C GLY A 307 -1.98 4.68 12.06
N CYS A 308 -2.53 4.43 10.86
CA CYS A 308 -3.96 4.18 10.61
C CYS A 308 -4.54 2.97 11.36
N ASP A 309 -3.66 2.09 11.81
CA ASP A 309 -3.91 0.87 12.57
C ASP A 309 -3.79 1.06 14.10
N THR A 310 -3.70 2.31 14.56
CA THR A 310 -3.62 2.67 15.99
C THR A 310 -4.68 3.73 16.36
N ILE A 311 -4.93 3.93 17.67
CA ILE A 311 -5.80 5.00 18.15
C ILE A 311 -5.20 6.41 18.00
N VAL A 312 -3.92 6.49 17.61
CA VAL A 312 -3.19 7.74 17.45
C VAL A 312 -3.68 8.43 16.18
N LYS A 313 -4.53 9.44 16.34
CA LYS A 313 -5.21 10.14 15.24
C LYS A 313 -4.29 10.97 14.34
N ASN A 314 -3.07 11.25 14.77
CA ASN A 314 -2.09 12.00 13.98
C ASN A 314 -0.68 11.69 14.48
N GLY A 315 0.33 11.64 13.62
CA GLY A 315 1.71 11.43 14.09
C GLY A 315 2.01 10.04 14.64
N ALA A 316 3.08 9.97 15.41
CA ALA A 316 3.50 8.81 16.18
C ALA A 316 3.91 9.23 17.59
N VAL A 317 3.39 8.56 18.61
CA VAL A 317 3.66 8.85 20.01
C VAL A 317 4.86 8.02 20.48
N ILE A 318 5.85 8.67 21.09
CA ILE A 318 6.98 7.98 21.70
C ILE A 318 6.49 7.26 22.95
N VAL A 319 6.68 5.95 23.00
CA VAL A 319 6.34 5.12 24.16
C VAL A 319 7.57 4.66 24.94
N GLN A 320 8.76 4.69 24.31
CA GLN A 320 10.00 4.36 24.98
C GLN A 320 11.19 5.08 24.32
N ILE A 321 12.17 5.46 25.14
CA ILE A 321 13.47 5.99 24.69
C ILE A 321 14.56 5.09 25.26
N TYR A 322 15.42 4.56 24.40
CA TYR A 322 16.54 3.70 24.77
C TYR A 322 17.77 4.56 25.11
N PRO A 323 18.41 4.39 26.28
CA PRO A 323 19.52 5.23 26.75
C PRO A 323 20.72 5.34 25.77
N SER A 324 20.95 4.34 24.94
CA SER A 324 22.03 4.31 23.96
C SER A 324 21.71 5.00 22.62
N GLY A 325 20.47 5.45 22.43
CA GLY A 325 19.97 6.05 21.18
C GLY A 325 20.38 7.49 20.95
N ALA A 326 20.33 7.95 19.69
CA ALA A 326 20.59 9.35 19.33
C ALA A 326 19.63 10.31 20.05
N ILE A 327 18.36 9.92 20.21
CA ILE A 327 17.34 10.74 20.89
C ILE A 327 17.63 10.87 22.39
N ALA A 328 18.10 9.80 23.05
CA ALA A 328 18.48 9.85 24.47
C ALA A 328 19.68 10.76 24.72
N LYS A 329 20.66 10.77 23.79
CA LYS A 329 21.84 11.65 23.87
C LYS A 329 21.49 13.12 23.70
N ASP A 330 20.51 13.43 22.85
CA ASP A 330 20.01 14.80 22.68
C ASP A 330 19.21 15.28 23.91
N GLY A 331 18.42 14.38 24.51
CA GLY A 331 17.77 14.59 25.81
C GLY A 331 16.55 15.53 25.80
N ARG A 332 16.19 16.15 24.68
CA ARG A 332 15.04 17.06 24.60
C ARG A 332 13.70 16.33 24.51
N LEU A 333 13.64 15.23 23.76
CA LEU A 333 12.43 14.42 23.63
C LEU A 333 12.18 13.56 24.87
N ARG A 334 10.90 13.32 25.15
CA ARG A 334 10.41 12.54 26.28
C ARG A 334 9.36 11.53 25.81
N VAL A 335 9.08 10.56 26.67
CA VAL A 335 7.93 9.66 26.45
C VAL A 335 6.65 10.50 26.43
N PHE A 336 5.69 10.09 25.60
CA PHE A 336 4.45 10.79 25.24
C PHE A 336 4.59 12.02 24.35
N ASP A 337 5.81 12.38 23.93
CA ASP A 337 5.96 13.34 22.84
C ASP A 337 5.43 12.73 21.54
N GLN A 338 4.67 13.53 20.79
CA GLN A 338 4.05 13.12 19.54
C GLN A 338 4.87 13.67 18.38
N ILE A 339 5.47 12.78 17.60
CA ILE A 339 6.21 13.11 16.40
C ILE A 339 5.23 13.30 15.25
N LEU A 340 5.21 14.48 14.65
CA LEU A 340 4.34 14.83 13.53
C LEU A 340 5.05 14.73 12.18
N GLU A 341 6.34 15.04 12.14
CA GLU A 341 7.13 15.06 10.90
C GLU A 341 8.58 14.70 11.19
N ILE A 342 9.21 13.96 10.27
CA ILE A 342 10.65 13.67 10.30
C ILE A 342 11.24 14.00 8.93
N ASN A 343 12.21 14.92 8.88
CA ASN A 343 12.94 15.31 7.67
C ASN A 343 12.01 15.61 6.46
N GLY A 344 10.92 16.35 6.69
CA GLY A 344 9.93 16.67 5.65
C GLY A 344 8.87 15.58 5.42
N ILE A 345 9.00 14.41 6.05
CA ILE A 345 8.05 13.30 5.95
C ILE A 345 7.01 13.42 7.07
N LYS A 346 5.81 13.90 6.73
CA LYS A 346 4.69 13.94 7.69
C LYS A 346 4.25 12.54 8.07
N LEU A 347 4.14 12.26 9.36
CA LEU A 347 3.60 11.03 9.91
C LEU A 347 2.07 11.22 10.04
N THR A 348 1.33 11.01 8.95
CA THR A 348 -0.14 11.19 8.94
C THR A 348 -0.85 9.93 9.39
N ALA A 349 -2.10 10.09 9.83
CA ALA A 349 -3.00 8.99 10.20
C ALA A 349 -3.33 8.02 9.06
N GLU A 350 -2.96 8.34 7.82
CA GLU A 350 -3.18 7.50 6.63
C GLU A 350 -2.03 6.50 6.41
N LYS A 351 -0.86 6.75 7.02
CA LYS A 351 0.30 5.86 6.94
C LYS A 351 0.13 4.71 7.93
N SER A 352 0.51 3.50 7.55
CA SER A 352 0.50 2.35 8.48
C SER A 352 1.61 2.45 9.53
N ALA A 353 1.45 1.77 10.66
CA ALA A 353 2.49 1.64 11.68
C ALA A 353 3.81 1.11 11.11
N GLU A 354 3.76 0.23 10.10
CA GLU A 354 4.96 -0.28 9.43
C GLU A 354 5.67 0.81 8.61
N ALA A 355 4.92 1.69 7.93
CA ALA A 355 5.49 2.81 7.18
C ALA A 355 6.15 3.82 8.13
N ILE A 356 5.50 4.14 9.26
CA ILE A 356 6.05 5.00 10.31
C ILE A 356 7.32 4.37 10.90
N LYS A 357 7.31 3.06 11.19
CA LYS A 357 8.48 2.34 11.68
C LYS A 357 9.64 2.37 10.70
N LYS A 358 9.39 2.26 9.39
CA LYS A 358 10.44 2.35 8.35
C LYS A 358 11.12 3.72 8.33
N VAL A 359 10.36 4.80 8.52
CA VAL A 359 10.93 6.15 8.65
C VAL A 359 11.82 6.24 9.90
N LEU A 360 11.39 5.68 11.02
CA LEU A 360 12.12 5.77 12.30
C LEU A 360 13.35 4.88 12.42
N VAL A 361 13.41 3.79 11.65
CA VAL A 361 14.56 2.87 11.61
C VAL A 361 15.64 3.34 10.62
N ALA A 362 15.34 4.33 9.77
CA ALA A 362 16.33 4.91 8.88
C ALA A 362 17.47 5.58 9.66
N GLN A 363 18.68 5.49 9.12
CA GLN A 363 19.86 6.16 9.68
C GLN A 363 19.95 7.57 9.12
N TYR A 364 19.91 8.55 10.00
CA TYR A 364 20.01 9.96 9.65
C TYR A 364 21.34 10.52 10.15
N ASP A 365 21.99 11.35 9.33
CA ASP A 365 23.14 12.14 9.80
C ASP A 365 22.62 13.32 10.64
N LYS A 366 21.70 14.09 10.07
CA LYS A 366 20.89 15.11 10.75
C LYS A 366 19.41 14.79 10.66
N LEU A 367 18.70 15.11 11.73
CA LEU A 367 17.30 14.77 11.93
C LEU A 367 16.52 16.02 12.35
N THR A 368 15.68 16.53 11.45
CA THR A 368 14.71 17.58 11.73
C THR A 368 13.38 16.94 12.09
N ILE A 369 12.89 17.16 13.31
CA ILE A 369 11.64 16.58 13.81
C ILE A 369 10.66 17.69 14.14
N SER A 370 9.42 17.58 13.65
CA SER A 370 8.28 18.33 14.19
C SER A 370 7.59 17.51 15.29
N ILE A 371 7.39 18.14 16.44
CA ILE A 371 6.96 17.49 17.69
C ILE A 371 5.82 18.30 18.30
N TRP A 372 4.83 17.59 18.82
CA TRP A 372 3.80 18.12 19.69
C TRP A 372 3.95 17.50 21.08
N ARG A 373 4.05 18.34 22.12
CA ARG A 373 4.08 17.91 23.52
C ARG A 373 2.82 18.38 24.21
N SER A 374 1.93 17.46 24.59
CA SER A 374 0.76 17.80 25.40
C SER A 374 1.14 17.98 26.87
N ASP A 375 0.67 19.05 27.49
CA ASP A 375 0.76 19.27 28.94
C ASP A 375 -0.58 19.82 29.45
N PRO A 376 -1.39 19.02 30.18
CA PRO A 376 -1.11 17.66 30.65
C PRO A 376 -1.14 16.61 29.51
N ILE A 377 -0.59 15.42 29.78
CA ILE A 377 -0.60 14.30 28.83
C ILE A 377 -2.06 13.88 28.55
N ASP A 378 -2.43 13.80 27.27
CA ASP A 378 -3.75 13.35 26.85
C ASP A 378 -3.83 11.82 26.95
N THR A 379 -4.53 11.31 27.96
CA THR A 379 -4.68 9.87 28.22
C THR A 379 -6.14 9.46 28.25
N GLN A 380 -6.46 8.32 27.64
CA GLN A 380 -7.77 7.68 27.75
C GLN A 380 -7.64 6.37 28.52
N SER A 381 -8.42 6.21 29.58
CA SER A 381 -8.49 4.98 30.37
C SER A 381 -9.58 4.06 29.86
N PHE A 382 -9.30 2.75 29.83
CA PHE A 382 -10.26 1.73 29.45
C PHE A 382 -10.10 0.51 30.35
N ASP A 383 -11.22 -0.13 30.69
CA ASP A 383 -11.22 -1.43 31.34
C ASP A 383 -11.17 -2.52 30.27
N VAL A 384 -10.26 -3.49 30.43
CA VAL A 384 -10.06 -4.58 29.47
C VAL A 384 -10.12 -5.93 30.21
N ASP A 385 -11.06 -6.77 29.83
CA ASP A 385 -11.16 -8.14 30.32
C ASP A 385 -10.23 -9.07 29.52
N LEU A 386 -9.21 -9.61 30.20
CA LEU A 386 -8.26 -10.53 29.60
C LEU A 386 -8.55 -11.97 30.05
N ILE A 387 -9.04 -12.81 29.14
CA ILE A 387 -9.33 -14.22 29.43
C ILE A 387 -8.11 -15.10 29.16
N LYS A 388 -7.45 -15.57 30.22
CA LYS A 388 -6.33 -16.52 30.12
C LYS A 388 -6.83 -17.93 29.78
N LYS A 389 -6.31 -18.54 28.71
CA LYS A 389 -6.56 -19.95 28.39
C LYS A 389 -5.64 -20.85 29.21
N SER A 390 -6.19 -21.92 29.79
CA SER A 390 -5.42 -22.87 30.61
C SER A 390 -4.23 -23.44 29.83
N GLY A 391 -3.05 -23.47 30.46
CA GLY A 391 -1.80 -23.95 29.86
C GLY A 391 -1.13 -23.00 28.85
N LYS A 392 -1.64 -21.78 28.67
CA LYS A 392 -1.03 -20.76 27.80
C LYS A 392 -0.77 -19.47 28.56
N ASP A 393 0.30 -18.78 28.17
CA ASP A 393 0.59 -17.44 28.67
C ASP A 393 -0.43 -16.44 28.15
N LEU A 394 -0.58 -15.32 28.88
CA LEU A 394 -1.46 -14.25 28.46
C LEU A 394 -1.05 -13.79 27.05
N GLY A 395 0.26 -13.60 26.84
CA GLY A 395 0.85 -13.15 25.58
C GLY A 395 1.13 -11.64 25.55
N ILE A 396 0.93 -10.94 26.67
CA ILE A 396 1.25 -9.52 26.84
C ILE A 396 2.58 -9.50 27.58
N GLN A 397 3.56 -8.84 27.00
CA GLN A 397 4.77 -8.49 27.70
C GLN A 397 4.62 -7.07 28.22
N PHE A 398 4.98 -6.89 29.49
CA PHE A 398 5.07 -5.58 30.11
C PHE A 398 6.54 -5.18 30.20
N SER A 399 6.83 -3.92 29.96
CA SER A 399 8.10 -3.27 30.28
C SER A 399 7.88 -2.23 31.37
N ASP A 400 8.78 -2.22 32.36
CA ASP A 400 8.82 -1.16 33.36
C ASP A 400 9.12 0.19 32.69
N HIS A 401 8.41 1.23 33.12
CA HIS A 401 8.56 2.59 32.65
C HIS A 401 9.02 3.51 33.78
N ASN A 402 10.16 3.24 34.40
CA ASN A 402 10.91 4.17 35.26
C ASN A 402 10.03 5.04 36.19
N GLY A 403 9.05 4.45 36.89
CA GLY A 403 8.17 5.15 37.84
C GLY A 403 6.86 5.71 37.28
N HIS A 404 6.58 5.56 35.98
CA HIS A 404 5.33 5.97 35.33
C HIS A 404 4.35 4.81 35.05
N GLY A 405 4.63 3.62 35.60
CA GLY A 405 3.80 2.42 35.46
C GLY A 405 4.38 1.37 34.52
N LEU A 406 3.53 0.42 34.10
CA LEU A 406 3.89 -0.64 33.16
C LEU A 406 3.36 -0.33 31.77
N VAL A 407 4.19 -0.50 30.74
CA VAL A 407 3.80 -0.35 29.33
C VAL A 407 3.73 -1.73 28.68
N ILE A 408 2.71 -1.97 27.85
CA ILE A 408 2.65 -3.18 27.03
C ILE A 408 3.70 -3.06 25.92
N SER A 409 4.78 -3.84 26.01
CA SER A 409 5.90 -3.80 25.09
C SER A 409 5.69 -4.69 23.86
N SER A 410 4.91 -5.74 24.01
CA SER A 410 4.60 -6.68 22.94
C SER A 410 3.28 -7.40 23.22
N ILE A 411 2.52 -7.65 22.16
CA ILE A 411 1.35 -8.52 22.17
C ILE A 411 1.64 -9.64 21.19
N VAL A 412 1.82 -10.84 21.71
CA VAL A 412 2.05 -12.03 20.88
C VAL A 412 0.70 -12.50 20.35
N SER A 413 0.47 -12.25 19.06
CA SER A 413 -0.68 -12.78 18.33
C SER A 413 -0.74 -14.30 18.46
N ASN A 414 -1.94 -14.84 18.72
CA ASN A 414 -2.31 -16.26 18.97
C ASN A 414 -2.52 -16.69 20.44
N PHE A 415 -2.32 -15.79 21.41
CA PHE A 415 -2.51 -16.12 22.84
C PHE A 415 -3.78 -15.50 23.45
N PHE A 416 -4.30 -14.42 22.86
CA PHE A 416 -5.50 -13.72 23.36
C PHE A 416 -6.77 -14.04 22.58
N ALA A 417 -7.90 -13.95 23.29
CA ALA A 417 -9.14 -13.43 22.72
C ALA A 417 -9.34 -12.07 23.39
N ILE A 418 -9.12 -10.98 22.64
CA ILE A 418 -9.53 -9.65 23.06
C ILE A 418 -10.98 -9.54 22.58
N THR A 419 -11.92 -9.38 23.50
CA THR A 419 -13.35 -9.23 23.20
C THR A 419 -13.71 -7.78 22.98
#